data_AF-A0A966SHU3-F1
#
_entry.id   AF-A0A966SHU3-F1
#
_cell.length_a   1.000
_cell.length_b   1.000
_cell.length_c   1.000
_cell.angle_alpha   90.00
_cell.angle_beta   90.00
_cell.angle_gamma   90.00
#
_symmetry.space_group_name_H-M   'P 1'
#
loop_
_entity.id
_entity.type
_entity.pdbx_description
1 polymer ?
#
loop_
_entity_poly.entity_id
_entity_poly.type
_entity_poly.pdbx_seq_one_letter_code
_entity_poly.pdbx_strand_id
1 'polypeptide(L)'
;MKQGSQQSAVRRQRVVFVTGTDTGVGKTVLTAWFTRCVRALGTEAVALKPLCSGGRADARALHAASGGVLMLDEVNPWHFRAPLAPV
;
A
#
# COMPACT_ATOMS: atom_id res chain seq x y z
N MET A 1 20.85 28.25 30.75
CA MET A 1 20.64 28.19 29.28
C MET A 1 20.32 26.76 28.90
N LYS A 2 19.23 26.58 28.16
CA LYS A 2 18.64 25.29 27.75
C LYS A 2 19.55 24.58 26.75
N GLN A 3 19.70 23.26 26.87
CA GLN A 3 19.70 22.35 25.73
C GLN A 3 19.29 20.96 26.24
N GLY A 4 17.98 20.71 26.18
CA GLY A 4 17.40 19.39 26.40
C GLY A 4 17.55 18.58 25.11
N SER A 5 18.16 17.41 25.24
CA SER A 5 18.26 16.38 24.22
C SER A 5 16.86 15.95 23.75
N GLN A 6 16.49 16.27 22.50
CA GLN A 6 15.32 15.65 21.89
C GLN A 6 15.70 14.21 21.48
N GLN A 7 15.25 13.24 22.26
CA GLN A 7 15.26 11.84 21.85
C GLN A 7 14.21 11.64 20.76
N SER A 8 14.64 11.30 19.55
CA SER A 8 13.76 10.93 18.44
C SER A 8 12.97 9.67 18.82
N ALA A 9 11.68 9.83 19.11
CA ALA A 9 10.80 8.69 19.35
C ALA A 9 10.74 7.79 18.10
N VAL A 10 11.04 6.51 18.26
CA VAL A 10 10.85 5.50 17.20
C VAL A 10 9.37 5.47 16.82
N ARG A 11 9.02 5.98 15.62
CA ARG A 11 7.65 5.89 15.12
C ARG A 11 7.31 4.42 14.87
N ARG A 12 6.41 3.85 15.68
CA ARG A 12 5.83 2.54 15.37
C ARG A 12 5.03 2.66 14.08
N GLN A 13 5.51 2.01 13.02
CA GLN A 13 4.77 1.87 11.78
C GLN A 13 3.53 1.01 12.03
N ARG A 14 2.34 1.51 11.65
CA ARG A 14 1.09 0.75 11.73
C ARG A 14 0.87 0.02 10.42
N VAL A 15 0.72 -1.30 10.47
CA VAL A 15 0.44 -2.14 9.30
C VAL A 15 -1.00 -2.63 9.39
N VAL A 16 -1.76 -2.44 8.31
CA VAL A 16 -3.11 -2.97 8.15
C VAL A 16 -3.08 -3.99 7.02
N PHE A 17 -3.44 -5.24 7.32
CA PHE A 17 -3.52 -6.30 6.33
C PHE A 17 -4.97 -6.44 5.83
N VAL A 18 -5.19 -6.29 4.53
CA VAL A 18 -6.50 -6.45 3.90
C VAL A 18 -6.57 -7.82 3.24
N THR A 19 -7.39 -8.71 3.80
CA THR A 19 -7.71 -10.03 3.24
C THR A 19 -9.09 -10.03 2.61
N GLY A 20 -9.46 -11.13 1.94
CA GLY A 20 -10.80 -11.33 1.39
C GLY A 20 -11.02 -12.78 1.05
N THR A 21 -12.29 -13.18 0.97
CA THR A 21 -12.73 -14.57 0.79
C THR A 21 -12.46 -15.12 -0.61
N ASP A 22 -12.35 -14.25 -1.61
CA ASP A 22 -12.14 -14.64 -3.01
C ASP A 22 -11.40 -13.53 -3.78
N THR A 23 -11.05 -13.80 -5.03
CA THR A 23 -10.72 -12.82 -6.07
C THR A 23 -11.94 -11.95 -6.39
N GLY A 24 -11.74 -10.75 -6.96
CA GLY A 24 -12.86 -9.89 -7.38
C GLY A 24 -13.71 -9.23 -6.27
N VAL A 25 -13.64 -9.66 -5.01
CA VAL A 25 -14.46 -9.14 -3.89
C VAL A 25 -14.20 -7.67 -3.48
N GLY A 26 -13.41 -6.92 -4.23
CA GLY A 26 -13.21 -5.48 -4.00
C GLY A 26 -12.05 -5.10 -3.07
N LYS A 27 -11.15 -6.02 -2.73
CA LYS A 27 -9.97 -5.73 -1.88
C LYS A 27 -9.19 -4.50 -2.34
N THR A 28 -8.84 -4.43 -3.63
CA THR A 28 -8.09 -3.31 -4.21
C THR A 28 -8.83 -1.98 -4.07
N VAL A 29 -10.15 -1.99 -4.31
CA VAL A 29 -10.99 -0.79 -4.19
C VAL A 29 -11.02 -0.32 -2.74
N LEU A 30 -11.26 -1.23 -1.79
CA LEU A 30 -11.27 -0.93 -0.36
C LEU A 30 -9.92 -0.37 0.10
N THR A 31 -8.81 -1.03 -0.24
CA THR A 31 -7.47 -0.58 0.14
C THR A 31 -7.17 0.79 -0.45
N ALA A 32 -7.46 1.01 -1.73
CA ALA A 32 -7.23 2.30 -2.38
C ALA A 32 -8.08 3.44 -1.76
N TRP A 33 -9.34 3.17 -1.42
CA TRP A 33 -10.21 4.13 -0.72
C TRP A 33 -9.67 4.44 0.68
N PHE A 34 -9.36 3.41 1.46
CA PHE A 34 -8.85 3.55 2.83
C PHE A 34 -7.55 4.35 2.87
N THR A 35 -6.60 4.06 1.98
CA THR A 35 -5.35 4.82 1.87
C THR A 35 -5.59 6.29 1.55
N ARG A 36 -6.51 6.61 0.63
CA ARG A 36 -6.88 8.00 0.36
C ARG A 36 -7.47 8.69 1.59
N CYS A 37 -8.37 8.03 2.31
CA CYS A 37 -8.98 8.58 3.53
C CYS A 37 -7.93 8.86 4.61
N VAL A 38 -7.04 7.90 4.89
CA VAL A 38 -5.98 8.07 5.90
C VAL A 38 -5.03 9.22 5.52
N ARG A 39 -4.68 9.33 4.23
CA ARG A 39 -3.86 10.45 3.73
C ARG A 39 -4.59 11.79 3.83
N ALA A 40 -5.89 11.82 3.54
CA ALA A 40 -6.71 13.03 3.70
C ALA A 40 -6.79 13.50 5.16
N LEU A 41 -6.58 12.61 6.13
CA LEU A 41 -6.45 12.94 7.55
C LEU A 41 -5.02 13.39 7.95
N GLY A 42 -4.14 13.66 6.98
CA GLY A 42 -2.77 14.12 7.22
C GLY A 42 -1.80 13.03 7.66
N THR A 43 -2.17 11.75 7.57
CA THR A 43 -1.28 10.63 7.90
C THR A 43 -0.56 10.11 6.67
N GLU A 44 0.77 9.99 6.75
CA GLU A 44 1.55 9.33 5.72
C GLU A 44 1.17 7.84 5.64
N ALA A 45 0.62 7.43 4.51
CA ALA A 45 0.25 6.05 4.26
C ALA A 45 0.51 5.67 2.81
N VAL A 46 0.92 4.43 2.62
CA VAL A 46 1.12 3.78 1.32
C VAL A 46 0.38 2.43 1.31
N ALA A 47 -0.09 2.04 0.14
CA ALA A 47 -0.71 0.74 -0.10
C ALA A 47 0.22 -0.12 -0.96
N LEU A 48 0.40 -1.37 -0.54
CA LEU A 48 1.25 -2.32 -1.24
C LEU A 48 0.41 -3.45 -1.83
N LYS A 49 0.82 -3.92 -3.00
CA LYS A 49 0.37 -5.17 -3.60
C LYS A 49 1.62 -6.02 -3.84
N PRO A 50 2.19 -6.64 -2.79
CA PRO A 50 3.52 -7.21 -2.87
C PRO A 50 3.65 -8.28 -3.97
N LEU A 51 2.61 -9.11 -4.15
CA LEU A 51 2.58 -10.16 -5.15
C LEU A 51 1.50 -9.91 -6.21
N CYS A 52 1.88 -10.00 -7.48
CA CYS A 52 0.98 -10.03 -8.64
C CYS A 52 1.45 -11.07 -9.66
N SER A 53 0.50 -11.77 -10.27
CA SER A 53 0.69 -12.53 -11.50
C SER A 53 -0.20 -11.95 -12.60
N GLY A 54 0.24 -11.94 -13.85
CA GLY A 54 -0.47 -11.33 -14.95
C GLY A 54 -0.43 -9.80 -14.93
N GLY A 55 -1.59 -9.13 -15.01
CA GLY A 55 -1.68 -7.68 -15.08
C GLY A 55 -1.35 -6.96 -13.75
N ARG A 56 -0.86 -5.72 -13.83
CA ARG A 56 -0.56 -4.85 -12.66
C ARG A 56 -1.60 -3.77 -12.39
N ALA A 57 -2.85 -3.97 -12.81
CA ALA A 57 -3.91 -2.96 -12.65
C ALA A 57 -4.13 -2.61 -11.18
N ASP A 58 -4.18 -3.62 -10.31
CA ASP A 58 -4.27 -3.45 -8.85
C ASP A 58 -3.13 -2.59 -8.30
N ALA A 59 -1.88 -2.94 -8.61
CA ALA A 59 -0.71 -2.22 -8.13
C ALA A 59 -0.71 -0.75 -8.59
N ARG A 60 -1.11 -0.48 -9.84
CA ARG A 60 -1.24 0.90 -10.34
C ARG A 60 -2.31 1.70 -9.60
N ALA A 61 -3.44 1.08 -9.26
CA ALA A 61 -4.48 1.73 -8.48
C ALA A 61 -4.00 2.08 -7.06
N LEU A 62 -3.26 1.17 -6.42
CA LEU A 62 -2.68 1.41 -5.09
C LEU A 62 -1.56 2.44 -5.11
N HIS A 63 -0.72 2.45 -6.14
CA HIS A 63 0.30 3.47 -6.38
C HIS A 63 -0.32 4.87 -6.47
N ALA A 64 -1.37 5.02 -7.29
CA ALA A 64 -2.10 6.28 -7.42
C ALA A 64 -2.76 6.70 -6.09
N ALA A 65 -3.36 5.77 -5.35
CA ALA A 65 -3.95 6.05 -4.03
C ALA A 65 -2.92 6.48 -2.99
N SER A 66 -1.68 6.00 -3.11
CA SER A 66 -0.54 6.34 -2.24
C SER A 66 0.09 7.70 -2.59
N GLY A 67 -0.44 8.42 -3.59
CA GLY A 67 0.08 9.71 -4.03
C GLY A 67 1.39 9.62 -4.82
N GLY A 68 1.74 8.44 -5.35
CA GLY A 68 2.93 8.27 -6.19
C GLY A 68 4.27 8.51 -5.48
N VAL A 69 4.30 8.41 -4.16
CA VAL A 69 5.53 8.61 -3.35
C VAL A 69 6.52 7.45 -3.42
N LEU A 70 6.07 6.30 -3.93
CA LEU A 70 6.87 5.11 -4.20
C LEU A 70 6.85 4.83 -5.69
N MET A 71 7.90 4.21 -6.22
CA MET A 71 7.90 3.62 -7.55
C MET A 71 6.92 2.44 -7.60
N LEU A 72 6.38 2.14 -8.79
CA LEU A 72 5.46 1.01 -8.96
C LEU A 72 6.09 -0.33 -8.52
N ASP A 73 7.40 -0.49 -8.69
CA ASP A 73 8.14 -1.68 -8.28
C ASP A 73 8.36 -1.76 -6.76
N GLU A 74 8.27 -0.65 -6.03
CA GLU A 74 8.23 -0.68 -4.56
C GLU A 74 6.82 -1.04 -4.05
N VAL A 75 5.77 -0.65 -4.78
CA VAL A 75 4.38 -1.03 -4.48
C VAL A 75 4.13 -2.52 -4.76
N ASN A 76 4.72 -3.05 -5.83
CA ASN A 76 4.57 -4.44 -6.28
C ASN A 76 5.93 -5.02 -6.71
N PRO A 77 6.80 -5.37 -5.74
CA PRO A 77 8.16 -5.87 -5.98
C PRO A 77 8.20 -7.26 -6.63
N TRP A 78 7.21 -8.11 -6.36
CA TRP A 78 7.14 -9.44 -6.95
C TRP A 78 6.02 -9.49 -7.99
N HIS A 79 6.38 -9.13 -9.22
CA HIS A 79 5.50 -9.18 -10.39
C HIS A 79 5.93 -10.28 -11.35
N PHE A 80 5.02 -11.21 -11.62
CA PHE A 80 5.21 -12.26 -12.61
C PHE A 80 4.31 -12.00 -13.81
N ARG A 81 4.87 -12.03 -15.03
CA ARG A 81 4.11 -11.72 -16.26
C ARG A 81 3.04 -12.77 -16.58
N ALA A 82 3.30 -14.04 -16.29
CA ALA A 82 2.35 -15.11 -16.52
C ALA A 82 1.12 -14.94 -15.58
N PRO A 83 -0.12 -15.09 -16.08
CA PRO A 83 -1.30 -15.15 -15.23
C PRO A 83 -1.33 -16.52 -14.53
N LEU A 84 -1.00 -16.54 -13.23
CA LEU A 84 -0.85 -17.77 -12.43
C LEU A 84 -1.97 -17.95 -11.40
N ALA A 85 -2.88 -16.98 -11.27
CA ALA A 85 -4.03 -17.13 -10.39
C ALA A 85 -4.94 -18.27 -10.92
N PRO A 86 -5.46 -19.15 -10.04
CA PRO A 86 -6.46 -20.12 -10.43
C PRO A 86 -7.67 -19.41 -11.08
N VAL A 87 -8.22 -20.05 -12.12
CA VAL A 87 -9.52 -19.68 -12.68
C VAL A 87 -10.64 -20.33 -11.89
#